data_AF-A0A420YVZ7-F1
#
_entry.id   AF-A0A420YVZ7-F1
#
_cell.length_a   1.000
_cell.length_b   1.000
_cell.length_c   1.000
_cell.angle_alpha   90.00
_cell.angle_beta   90.00
_cell.angle_gamma   90.00
#
_symmetry.space_group_name_H-M   'P 1'
#
loop_
_entity.id
_entity.type
_entity.pdbx_description
1 polymer ?
#
loop_
_entity_poly.entity_id
_entity_poly.type
_entity_poly.pdbx_seq_one_letter_code
_entity_poly.pdbx_strand_id
1 'polypeptide(L)' 'MEKVTPRTKIDDILLDISWREIAHRYFNKPASWLYNKIDERDVDGTGVSYKFTDEELEILKGGLCDLANRIRKVADAL' A
#
# COMPACT_ATOMS: atom_id res chain seq x y z
N MET A 1 -2.47 -23.72 5.30
CA MET A 1 -1.86 -22.44 5.68
C MET A 1 -2.61 -21.35 4.94
N GLU A 2 -3.07 -20.33 5.66
CA GLU A 2 -3.69 -19.16 5.04
C GLU A 2 -2.66 -18.43 4.17
N LYS A 3 -3.05 -18.07 2.94
CA LYS A 3 -2.15 -17.39 1.99
C LYS A 3 -1.95 -15.96 2.48
N VAL A 4 -0.74 -15.62 2.94
CA VAL A 4 -0.41 -14.24 3.34
C VAL A 4 -0.45 -13.35 2.11
N THR A 5 -1.40 -12.41 2.08
CA THR A 5 -1.54 -11.38 1.03
C THR A 5 -1.02 -10.03 1.52
N PRO A 6 -0.71 -9.08 0.63
CA PRO A 6 -0.40 -7.70 1.03
C PRO A 6 -1.45 -7.13 1.97
N ARG A 7 -2.74 -7.40 1.73
CA ARG A 7 -3.85 -6.99 2.59
C ARG A 7 -3.70 -7.49 4.04
N THR A 8 -3.40 -8.77 4.24
CA THR A 8 -3.21 -9.32 5.60
C THR A 8 -2.04 -8.69 6.35
N LYS A 9 -1.03 -8.16 5.64
CA LYS A 9 0.13 -7.51 6.26
C LYS A 9 -0.14 -6.07 6.72
N ILE A 10 -1.12 -5.41 6.11
CA ILE A 10 -1.43 -4.00 6.37
C ILE A 10 -2.68 -3.81 7.24
N ASP A 11 -3.35 -4.90 7.62
CA ASP A 11 -4.66 -4.88 8.27
C ASP A 11 -4.68 -4.03 9.55
N ASP A 12 -3.59 -4.08 10.33
CA ASP A 12 -3.38 -3.31 11.56
C ASP A 12 -3.52 -1.79 11.38
N ILE A 13 -3.10 -1.27 10.21
CA ILE A 13 -3.10 0.18 9.92
C ILE A 13 -4.05 0.53 8.77
N LEU A 14 -4.85 -0.42 8.31
CA LEU A 14 -5.63 -0.30 7.07
C LEU A 14 -6.59 0.89 7.10
N LEU A 15 -7.15 1.23 8.26
CA LEU A 15 -8.09 2.34 8.43
C LEU A 15 -7.44 3.62 8.94
N ASP A 16 -6.22 3.54 9.48
CA ASP A 16 -5.54 4.68 10.11
C ASP A 16 -4.82 5.58 9.09
N ILE A 17 -4.54 5.05 7.90
CA ILE A 17 -3.78 5.77 6.87
C ILE A 17 -4.59 6.00 5.59
N SER A 18 -4.31 7.11 4.92
CA SER A 18 -4.87 7.40 3.60
C SER A 18 -4.08 6.68 2.50
N TRP A 19 -4.56 5.51 2.09
CA TRP A 19 -4.00 4.77 0.95
C TRP A 19 -4.05 5.55 -0.37
N ARG A 20 -5.04 6.46 -0.53
CA ARG A 20 -5.09 7.40 -1.65
C ARG A 20 -3.84 8.26 -1.72
N GLU A 21 -3.40 8.79 -0.58
CA GLU A 21 -2.20 9.63 -0.53
C GLU A 21 -0.92 8.82 -0.76
N ILE A 22 -0.86 7.57 -0.29
CA ILE A 22 0.25 6.65 -0.62
C ILE A 22 0.36 6.44 -2.14
N ALA A 23 -0.77 6.12 -2.79
CA ALA A 23 -0.82 5.89 -4.24
C ALA A 23 -0.37 7.13 -5.04
N HIS A 24 -0.84 8.32 -4.67
CA HIS A 24 -0.44 9.56 -5.34
C HIS A 24 1.03 9.90 -5.09
N ARG A 25 1.47 9.88 -3.83
CA ARG A 25 2.79 10.39 -3.44
C ARG A 25 3.95 9.51 -3.91
N TYR A 26 3.82 8.19 -3.77
CA TYR A 26 4.95 7.28 -4.01
C TYR A 26 4.86 6.55 -5.35
N PHE A 27 3.66 6.44 -5.93
CA PHE A 27 3.47 5.72 -7.20
C PHE A 27 3.02 6.62 -8.36
N ASN A 28 2.56 7.85 -8.08
CA ASN A 28 1.90 8.71 -9.07
C ASN A 28 0.75 7.98 -9.79
N LYS A 29 -0.05 7.22 -9.02
CA LYS A 29 -1.19 6.41 -9.49
C LYS A 29 -2.46 6.72 -8.72
N PRO A 30 -3.65 6.60 -9.32
CA PRO A 30 -4.92 6.81 -8.61
C PRO A 30 -5.11 5.77 -7.49
N ALA A 31 -5.93 6.10 -6.47
CA ALA A 31 -6.19 5.21 -5.35
C ALA A 31 -6.69 3.81 -5.75
N SER A 32 -7.53 3.73 -6.79
CA SER A 32 -8.07 2.46 -7.30
C SER A 32 -6.97 1.49 -7.71
N TRP A 33 -5.85 1.99 -8.26
CA TRP A 33 -4.71 1.16 -8.62
C TRP A 33 -4.12 0.44 -7.40
N LEU A 34 -3.94 1.17 -6.29
CA LEU A 34 -3.35 0.60 -5.08
C LEU A 34 -4.30 -0.38 -4.39
N TYR A 35 -5.60 -0.09 -4.36
CA TYR A 35 -6.60 -1.02 -3.83
C TYR A 35 -6.68 -2.31 -4.66
N ASN A 36 -6.63 -2.21 -5.98
CA ASN A 36 -6.59 -3.40 -6.85
C ASN A 36 -5.35 -4.27 -6.56
N LYS A 37 -4.20 -3.64 -6.29
CA LYS A 37 -2.96 -4.33 -5.91
C LYS A 37 -3.04 -5.02 -4.54
N ILE A 38 -3.58 -4.32 -3.54
CA ILE A 38 -3.76 -4.84 -2.18
C ILE A 38 -4.71 -6.04 -2.15
N ASP A 39 -5.83 -5.94 -2.87
CA ASP A 39 -6.85 -6.98 -2.96
C ASP A 39 -6.48 -8.11 -3.95
N GLU A 40 -5.35 -7.99 -4.65
CA GLU A 40 -4.94 -8.87 -5.76
C GLU A 40 -6.07 -9.08 -6.81
N ARG A 41 -6.86 -8.05 -7.11
CA ARG A 41 -8.02 -8.17 -8.02
C ARG A 41 -7.60 -8.55 -9.42
N ASP A 42 -8.36 -9.42 -10.07
CA ASP A 42 -8.33 -9.55 -11.53
C ASP A 42 -9.14 -8.40 -12.14
N VAL A 43 -8.43 -7.37 -12.59
CA VAL A 43 -9.05 -6.13 -13.09
C VAL A 43 -9.57 -6.30 -14.51
N ASP A 44 -8.92 -7.15 -15.31
CA ASP A 44 -9.17 -7.30 -16.75
C ASP A 44 -9.99 -8.56 -17.07
N GLY A 45 -10.35 -9.37 -16.07
CA GLY A 45 -11.10 -10.62 -16.26
C GLY A 45 -10.30 -11.70 -16.99
N THR A 46 -8.97 -11.64 -16.90
CA THR A 46 -8.03 -12.49 -17.66
C THR A 46 -7.59 -13.72 -16.86
N GLY A 47 -8.00 -13.84 -15.60
CA GLY A 47 -7.48 -14.79 -14.63
C GLY A 47 -6.15 -14.40 -14.00
N VAL A 48 -5.58 -13.24 -14.38
CA VAL A 48 -4.31 -12.74 -13.85
C VAL A 48 -4.59 -11.65 -12.81
N SER A 49 -4.35 -11.99 -11.54
CA SER A 49 -4.42 -11.04 -10.43
C SER A 49 -3.45 -9.88 -10.61
N TYR A 50 -3.91 -8.66 -10.37
CA TYR A 50 -3.13 -7.44 -10.40
C TYR A 50 -2.19 -7.36 -9.19
N LYS A 51 -1.12 -8.16 -9.18
CA LYS A 51 -0.16 -8.25 -8.06
C LYS A 51 0.88 -7.15 -8.08
N PHE A 52 1.44 -6.84 -6.92
CA PHE A 52 2.64 -6.02 -6.84
C PHE A 52 3.84 -6.71 -7.51
N THR A 53 4.67 -5.93 -8.20
CA THR A 53 6.04 -6.33 -8.55
C THR A 53 6.98 -6.14 -7.36
N ASP A 54 8.17 -6.73 -7.41
CA ASP A 54 9.18 -6.54 -6.35
C ASP A 54 9.60 -5.07 -6.20
N GLU A 55 9.72 -4.36 -7.32
CA GLU A 55 10.01 -2.92 -7.32
C GLU A 55 8.89 -2.12 -6.65
N GLU A 56 7.63 -2.42 -6.97
CA GLU A 56 6.49 -1.76 -6.35
C GLU A 56 6.39 -2.05 -4.85
N LEU A 57 6.77 -3.26 -4.41
CA LEU A 57 6.84 -3.61 -2.99
C LEU A 57 7.93 -2.81 -2.26
N GLU A 58 9.08 -2.59 -2.88
CA GLU A 58 10.14 -1.77 -2.27
C GLU A 58 9.72 -0.29 -2.19
N ILE A 59 9.02 0.23 -3.20
CA ILE A 59 8.43 1.57 -3.16
C ILE A 59 7.39 1.67 -2.03
N LEU A 60 6.50 0.67 -1.89
CA LEU A 60 5.48 0.66 -0.83
C LEU A 60 6.13 0.67 0.55
N LYS A 61 7.12 -0.19 0.77
CA LYS A 61 7.90 -0.25 2.01
C LYS A 61 8.57 1.08 2.31
N GLY A 62 9.24 1.69 1.34
CA GLY A 62 9.85 3.01 1.48
C GLY A 62 8.84 4.10 1.85
N GLY A 63 7.67 4.09 1.20
CA GLY A 63 6.58 5.04 1.49
C GLY A 63 5.99 4.88 2.90
N LEU A 64 5.84 3.65 3.38
CA LEU A 64 5.40 3.37 4.75
C LEU A 64 6.45 3.82 5.78
N CYS A 65 7.75 3.58 5.52
CA CYS A 65 8.82 4.07 6.37
C CYS A 65 8.88 5.61 6.41
N ASP A 66 8.71 6.29 5.27
CA ASP A 66 8.64 7.76 5.22
C ASP A 66 7.44 8.30 6.02
N LEU A 67 6.25 7.70 5.86
CA LEU A 67 5.07 8.08 6.64
C LEU A 67 5.30 7.91 8.15
N ALA A 68 5.85 6.77 8.57
CA ALA A 68 6.16 6.50 9.98
C ALA A 68 7.13 7.55 10.56
N ASN A 69 8.18 7.90 9.81
CA ASN A 69 9.14 8.92 10.22
C ASN A 69 8.48 10.31 10.33
N ARG A 70 7.57 10.65 9.41
CA ARG A 70 6.84 11.92 9.45
C ARG A 70 5.89 11.99 10.64
N ILE A 71 5.19 10.91 10.95
CA ILE A 71 4.35 10.81 12.16
C ILE A 71 5.20 11.00 13.41
N ARG A 72 6.35 10.31 13.51
CA ARG A 72 7.29 10.45 14.62
C ARG A 72 7.75 11.90 14.80
N LYS A 73 8.20 12.54 13.73
CA LYS A 73 8.66 13.94 13.77
C LYS A 73 7.60 14.91 14.27
N VAL A 74 6.34 14.72 13.89
CA VAL A 74 5.23 15.55 14.40
C VAL A 74 5.02 15.28 15.88
N ALA A 75 4.98 14.01 16.30
CA ALA A 75 4.80 13.65 17.70
C ALA A 75 5.90 14.20 18.62
N ASP A 76 7.16 14.16 18.18
CA ASP A 76 8.30 14.69 18.95
C ASP A 76 8.33 16.23 19.02
N ALA A 77 7.53 16.91 18.18
CA ALA A 77 7.42 18.37 18.12
C ALA A 77 6.20 18.93 18.85
N LEU A 78 5.37 18.05 19.45
CA LEU A 78 4.26 18.42 20.34
C LEU A 78 4.72 18.48 21.80
#